data_AF-A0A3E0WUR2-F1
#
_entry.id   AF-A0A3E0WUR2-F1
#
_cell.length_a   1.000
_cell.length_b   1.000
_cell.length_c   1.000
_cell.angle_alpha   90.00
_cell.angle_beta   90.00
_cell.angle_gamma   90.00
#
_symmetry.space_group_name_H-M   'P 1'
#
loop_
_entity.id
_entity.type
_entity.pdbx_description
1 polymer ?
#
loop_
_entity_poly.entity_id
_entity_poly.type
_entity_poly.pdbx_seq_one_letter_code
_entity_poly.pdbx_strand_id
1 'polypeptide(L)' 'MKTIRLKAPNYTNFSDCLRHHAEEMPDALAYRFLLDGGNNEATLSFAELDQAARATAVSLLQTAAAATA' A
#
# COMPACT_ATOMS: atom_id res chain seq x y z
N MET A 1 21.33 -22.11 16.67
CA MET A 1 20.52 -21.55 15.57
C MET A 1 20.93 -20.10 15.39
N LYS A 2 21.61 -19.73 14.30
CA LYS A 2 22.06 -18.34 14.08
C LYS A 2 20.84 -17.53 13.63
N THR A 3 20.37 -16.62 14.48
CA THR A 3 19.31 -15.66 14.13
C THR A 3 19.90 -14.64 13.17
N ILE A 4 19.75 -14.85 11.87
CA ILE A 4 20.06 -13.83 10.86
C ILE A 4 19.02 -12.73 11.06
N ARG A 5 19.42 -11.64 11.73
CA ARG A 5 18.65 -10.39 11.70
C ARG A 5 18.78 -9.87 10.26
N LEU A 6 17.79 -10.20 9.42
CA LEU A 6 17.65 -9.57 8.11
C LEU A 6 17.64 -8.06 8.36
N LYS A 7 18.59 -7.36 7.75
CA LYS A 7 18.66 -5.90 7.81
C LYS A 7 17.39 -5.41 7.14
N ALA A 8 16.43 -4.92 7.93
CA ALA A 8 15.22 -4.32 7.39
C ALA A 8 15.64 -3.21 6.42
N PRO A 9 15.02 -3.11 5.24
CA PRO A 9 15.29 -1.99 4.34
C PRO A 9 15.04 -0.68 5.10
N ASN A 10 15.93 0.29 4.93
CA ASN A 10 15.75 1.61 5.53
C ASN A 10 14.66 2.36 4.76
N TYR A 11 13.40 2.22 5.17
CA TYR A 11 12.28 3.01 4.65
C TYR A 11 12.29 4.40 5.29
N THR A 12 12.12 5.47 4.50
CA THR A 12 12.04 6.84 5.05
C THR A 12 10.67 7.13 5.64
N ASN A 13 9.63 6.50 5.08
CA ASN A 13 8.25 6.65 5.50
C ASN A 13 7.44 5.38 5.14
N PHE A 14 6.16 5.36 5.52
CA PHE A 14 5.28 4.22 5.26
C PHE A 14 5.02 3.95 3.77
N SER A 15 4.96 5.00 2.95
CA SER A 15 4.76 4.86 1.50
C SER A 15 5.97 4.25 0.80
N ASP A 16 7.19 4.50 1.30
CA ASP A 16 8.40 3.83 0.80
C ASP A 16 8.38 2.32 1.08
N CYS A 17 7.89 1.93 2.27
CA CYS A 17 7.68 0.54 2.62
C CYS A 17 6.66 -0.10 1.67
N LEU A 18 5.53 0.57 1.42
CA LEU A 18 4.51 0.08 0.50
C LEU A 18 5.05 -0.12 -0.92
N ARG A 19 5.82 0.86 -1.43
CA ARG A 19 6.43 0.76 -2.77
C ARG A 19 7.39 -0.43 -2.87
N HIS A 20 8.22 -0.64 -1.85
CA HIS A 20 9.14 -1.78 -1.84
C HIS A 20 8.40 -3.12 -1.93
N HIS A 21 7.28 -3.29 -1.20
CA HIS A 21 6.49 -4.53 -1.29
C HIS A 21 5.78 -4.68 -2.63
N ALA A 22 5.32 -3.58 -3.24
CA ALA A 22 4.74 -3.61 -4.58
C ALA A 22 5.77 -4.00 -5.65
N GLU A 23 7.05 -3.66 -5.47
CA GLU A 23 8.14 -4.03 -6.39
C GLU A 23 8.60 -5.49 -6.18
N GLU A 24 8.77 -5.94 -4.93
CA GLU A 24 9.28 -7.28 -4.62
C GLU A 24 8.22 -8.39 -4.72
N MET A 25 6.96 -8.07 -4.38
CA MET A 25 5.86 -9.05 -4.34
C MET A 25 4.52 -8.43 -4.76
N PRO A 26 4.40 -7.97 -6.03
CA PRO A 26 3.24 -7.22 -6.53
C PRO A 26 1.91 -7.93 -6.32
N ASP A 27 1.88 -9.24 -6.56
CA ASP A 27 0.66 -10.06 -6.53
C ASP A 27 0.32 -10.59 -5.13
N ALA A 28 1.18 -10.36 -4.14
CA ALA A 28 0.93 -10.85 -2.79
C ALA A 28 -0.23 -10.08 -2.13
N LEU A 29 -1.05 -10.81 -1.38
CA LEU A 29 -2.23 -10.27 -0.70
C LEU A 29 -1.81 -9.28 0.40
N ALA A 30 -2.17 -8.01 0.24
CA ALA A 30 -1.93 -6.96 1.22
C ALA A 30 -3.12 -6.82 2.19
N TYR A 31 -4.34 -6.76 1.64
CA TYR A 31 -5.57 -6.68 2.41
C TYR A 31 -6.65 -7.61 1.90
N ARG A 32 -7.51 -8.02 2.82
CA ARG A 32 -8.72 -8.76 2.54
C ARG A 32 -9.86 -8.19 3.36
N PHE A 33 -10.83 -7.64 2.67
CA PHE A 33 -12.05 -7.09 3.24
C PHE A 33 -13.15 -8.13 3.13
N LEU A 34 -13.78 -8.45 4.27
CA LEU A 34 -14.94 -9.32 4.31
C LEU A 34 -16.18 -8.48 4.01
N LEU A 35 -16.85 -8.75 2.90
CA LEU A 35 -18.07 -8.08 2.48
C LEU A 35 -19.29 -8.87 3.00
N ASP A 36 -20.20 -8.14 3.66
CA ASP A 36 -21.51 -8.63 4.09
C ASP A 36 -21.51 -9.92 4.93
N GLY A 37 -20.52 -10.09 5.82
CA GLY A 37 -20.50 -11.15 6.83
C GLY A 37 -20.48 -12.59 6.29
N GLY A 38 -20.25 -12.77 4.99
CA GLY A 38 -20.22 -14.07 4.31
C GLY A 38 -18.90 -14.34 3.58
N ASN A 39 -18.94 -15.23 2.58
CA ASN A 39 -17.77 -15.61 1.77
C ASN A 39 -17.44 -14.61 0.65
N ASN A 40 -18.11 -13.45 0.62
CA ASN A 40 -17.79 -12.42 -0.36
C ASN A 40 -16.61 -11.63 0.17
N GLU A 41 -15.48 -11.68 -0.53
CA GLU A 41 -14.24 -11.05 -0.10
C GLU A 41 -13.75 -10.11 -1.21
N ALA A 42 -13.38 -8.89 -0.84
CA ALA A 42 -12.58 -8.04 -1.71
C ALA A 42 -11.12 -8.14 -1.27
N THR A 43 -10.25 -8.50 -2.18
CA THR A 43 -8.81 -8.56 -1.94
C THR A 43 -8.12 -7.37 -2.56
N LEU A 44 -6.98 -7.00 -2.00
CA LEU A 44 -6.10 -5.98 -2.54
C LEU A 44 -4.66 -6.49 -2.49
N SER A 45 -3.98 -6.52 -3.62
CA SER A 45 -2.57 -6.86 -3.72
C SER A 45 -1.68 -5.67 -3.32
N PHE A 46 -0.38 -5.91 -3.11
CA PHE A 46 0.56 -4.82 -2.85
C PHE A 46 0.68 -3.84 -4.02
N ALA A 47 0.62 -4.33 -5.26
CA ALA A 47 0.61 -3.46 -6.44
C ALA A 47 -0.64 -2.58 -6.51
N GLU A 48 -1.81 -3.16 -6.26
CA GLU A 48 -3.08 -2.42 -6.25
C GLU A 48 -3.13 -1.38 -5.12
N LEU A 49 -2.57 -1.72 -3.96
CA LEU A 49 -2.48 -0.81 -2.82
C LEU A 49 -1.54 0.38 -3.09
N ASP A 50 -0.34 0.17 -3.67
CA ASP A 50 0.55 1.29 -4.05
C ASP A 50 -0.12 2.21 -5.08
N GLN A 51 -0.78 1.63 -6.09
CA GLN A 51 -1.50 2.39 -7.09
C GLN A 51 -2.63 3.23 -6.47
N ALA A 52 -3.44 2.64 -5.59
CA ALA A 52 -4.52 3.34 -4.90
C ALA A 52 -4.00 4.47 -3.99
N ALA A 53 -2.88 4.24 -3.29
CA ALA A 53 -2.24 5.26 -2.47
C ALA A 53 -1.76 6.46 -3.31
N ARG A 54 -1.12 6.21 -4.46
CA ARG A 54 -0.70 7.27 -5.40
C ARG A 54 -1.88 8.05 -5.95
N ALA A 55 -2.95 7.36 -6.37
CA ALA A 55 -4.15 8.01 -6.88
C ALA A 55 -4.79 8.92 -5.82
N THR A 56 -4.87 8.46 -4.58
CA THR A 56 -5.36 9.25 -3.43
C THR A 56 -4.48 10.47 -3.19
N ALA A 57 -3.15 10.32 -3.21
CA ALA A 57 -2.22 11.44 -3.04
C ALA A 57 -2.40 12.52 -4.12
N VAL A 58 -2.59 12.12 -5.39
CA VAL A 58 -2.88 13.07 -6.49
C VAL A 58 -4.19 13.81 -6.24
N SER A 59 -5.25 13.10 -5.83
CA SER A 59 -6.55 13.71 -5.53
C SER A 59 -6.48 14.72 -4.37
N LEU A 60 -5.71 14.40 -3.32
CA LEU A 60 -5.47 15.30 -2.19
C LEU A 60 -4.71 16.56 -2.62
N LEU A 61 -3.66 16.41 -3.45
CA LEU A 61 -2.91 17.55 -3.99
C LEU A 61 -3.78 18.48 -4.83
N GLN A 62 -4.64 17.91 -5.70
CA GLN A 62 -5.56 18.69 -6.53
C GLN A 62 -6.57 19.47 -5.68
N THR A 63 -7.12 18.84 -4.64
CA THR A 63 -8.09 19.49 -3.74
C THR A 63 -7.43 20.60 -2.92
N ALA A 64 -6.21 20.37 -2.42
CA ALA A 64 -5.45 21.38 -1.70
C ALA A 64 -5.11 22.59 -2.59
N ALA A 65 -4.72 22.35 -3.84
CA ALA A 65 -4.43 23.42 -4.81
C ALA A 65 -5.68 24.25 -5.15
N ALA A 66 -6.85 23.60 -5.27
CA ALA A 66 -8.13 24.27 -5.52
C ALA A 66 -8.63 25.11 -4.33
N ALA A 67 -8.24 24.76 -3.10
CA ALA A 67 -8.60 25.52 -1.90
C ALA A 67 -7.76 26.80 -1.70
N THR A 68 -6.66 26.95 -2.44
CA THR A 68 -5.76 28.12 -2.38
C THR A 68 -5.97 29.14 -3.51
N ALA A 69 -6.96 28.92 -4.38
CA ALA A 69 -7.34 29.83 -5.47
C ALA A 69 -8.66 30.56 -5.14
#